data_AF-A0A0F9R1V3-F1
#
_entry.id   AF-A0A0F9R1V3-F1
#
_cell.length_a   1.000
_cell.length_b   1.000
_cell.length_c   1.000
_cell.angle_alpha   90.00
_cell.angle_beta   90.00
_cell.angle_gamma   90.00
#
_symmetry.space_group_name_H-M   'P 1'
#
loop_
_entity.id
_entity.type
_entity.pdbx_description
1 polymer ?
#
loop_
_entity_poly.entity_id
_entity_poly.type
_entity_poly.pdbx_seq_one_letter_code
_entity_poly.pdbx_strand_id
1 'polypeptide(L)'
;MTHPAQDYGIGTWCWHERHAAPCRVVDREEMWGETSYRVWLPGKDAVVRARSRDLGPLDAVRPTVDQILHTAAAAKLLDALEDNLLLAPIQSSVVPLPHQLYALNRAMSRDRIRYLLADEVGLGKTIEAGLILRELKLRGMAKRILVVAPKGLVRQWQAEMRLHFGENFQF
;
A
#
# COMPACT_ATOMS: atom_id res chain seq x y z
N MET A 1 26.43 4.13 30.55
CA MET A 1 25.58 4.58 31.66
C MET A 1 24.33 3.71 31.64
N THR A 2 24.17 2.85 32.63
CA THR A 2 23.02 1.94 32.78
C THR A 2 21.78 2.76 33.13
N HIS A 3 20.82 2.84 32.22
CA HIS A 3 19.51 3.42 32.54
C HIS A 3 18.85 2.56 33.64
N PRO A 4 18.30 3.17 34.71
CA PRO A 4 17.58 2.42 35.73
C PRO A 4 16.40 1.70 35.06
N ALA A 5 16.15 0.46 35.44
CA ALA A 5 15.02 -0.32 34.95
C ALA A 5 13.71 0.44 35.29
N GLN A 6 13.18 1.17 34.32
CA GLN A 6 11.85 1.77 34.43
C GLN A 6 10.81 0.66 34.24
N ASP A 7 9.88 0.61 35.18
CA ASP A 7 8.80 -0.36 35.20
C ASP A 7 7.60 0.27 34.47
N TYR A 8 7.18 -0.34 33.36
CA TYR A 8 6.10 0.21 32.52
C TYR A 8 4.77 -0.45 32.88
N GLY A 9 3.71 0.35 33.06
CA GLY A 9 2.36 -0.17 33.33
C GLY A 9 1.67 -0.69 32.06
N ILE A 10 0.66 -1.55 32.23
CA ILE A 10 -0.23 -1.92 31.12
C ILE A 10 -0.93 -0.65 30.61
N GLY A 11 -0.93 -0.49 29.28
CA GLY A 11 -1.49 0.68 28.60
C GLY A 11 -0.51 1.83 28.40
N THR A 12 0.67 1.81 29.03
CA THR A 12 1.70 2.85 28.91
C THR A 12 2.38 2.81 27.54
N TRP A 13 2.63 3.99 26.97
CA TRP A 13 3.45 4.16 25.77
C TRP A 13 4.92 4.25 26.14
N CYS A 14 5.75 3.47 25.46
CA CYS A 14 7.19 3.45 25.63
C CYS A 14 7.88 3.25 24.27
N TRP A 15 9.18 3.48 24.23
CA TRP A 15 9.99 3.25 23.03
C TRP A 15 10.54 1.83 23.04
N HIS A 16 10.39 1.10 21.93
CA HIS A 16 11.01 -0.21 21.78
C HIS A 16 12.37 -0.05 21.08
N GLU A 17 13.47 -0.29 21.80
CA GLU A 17 14.83 -0.03 21.32
C GLU A 17 15.18 -0.85 20.07
N ARG A 18 14.94 -2.17 20.09
CA ARG A 18 15.30 -3.03 18.94
C ARG A 18 14.54 -2.73 17.66
N HIS A 19 13.33 -2.19 17.76
CA HIS A 19 12.50 -1.87 16.62
C HIS A 19 12.52 -0.38 16.27
N ALA A 20 13.22 0.43 17.06
CA ALA A 20 13.26 1.88 16.95
C ALA A 20 11.87 2.46 16.67
N ALA A 21 10.89 2.06 17.48
CA ALA A 21 9.49 2.38 17.25
C ALA A 21 8.74 2.64 18.57
N PRO A 22 7.72 3.54 18.56
CA PRO A 22 6.83 3.68 19.69
C PRO A 22 5.99 2.41 19.83
N CYS A 23 5.82 1.95 21.07
CA CYS A 23 5.05 0.77 21.40
C CYS A 23 4.17 1.00 22.63
N ARG A 24 3.07 0.24 22.73
CA ARG A 24 2.17 0.30 23.87
C ARG A 24 2.22 -1.01 24.63
N VAL A 25 2.42 -0.97 25.94
CA VAL A 25 2.37 -2.19 26.77
C VAL A 25 0.94 -2.72 26.78
N VAL A 26 0.77 -3.94 26.28
CA VAL A 26 -0.51 -4.67 26.27
C VAL A 26 -0.63 -5.53 27.51
N ASP A 27 0.49 -6.10 27.96
CA ASP A 27 0.51 -7.00 29.09
C ASP A 27 1.89 -7.03 29.77
N ARG A 28 1.90 -7.42 31.04
CA ARG A 28 3.09 -7.54 31.88
C ARG A 28 3.00 -8.82 32.71
N GLU A 29 4.04 -9.64 32.62
CA GLU A 29 4.18 -10.86 33.40
C GLU A 29 5.49 -10.81 34.18
N GLU A 30 5.41 -11.00 35.50
CA GLU A 30 6.58 -11.15 36.36
C GLU A 30 6.77 -12.61 36.73
N MET A 31 7.92 -13.15 36.33
CA MET A 31 8.23 -14.57 36.44
C MET A 31 9.62 -14.70 37.05
N TRP A 32 9.72 -15.30 38.23
CA TRP A 32 11.00 -15.62 38.87
C TRP A 32 11.93 -14.41 39.06
N GLY A 33 11.36 -13.23 39.33
CA GLY A 33 12.10 -11.97 39.49
C GLY A 33 12.53 -11.29 38.19
N GLU A 34 12.12 -11.83 37.03
CA GLU A 34 12.30 -11.19 35.72
C GLU A 34 10.94 -10.71 35.17
N THR A 35 10.85 -9.41 34.86
CA THR A 35 9.65 -8.81 34.26
C THR A 35 9.73 -8.89 32.74
N SER A 36 8.71 -9.50 32.14
CA SER A 36 8.49 -9.56 30.70
C SER A 36 7.26 -8.76 30.29
N TYR A 37 7.32 -8.15 29.12
CA TYR A 37 6.29 -7.28 28.58
C TYR A 37 5.79 -7.83 27.25
N ARG A 38 4.49 -7.74 26.99
CA ARG A 38 3.95 -7.81 25.63
C ARG A 38 3.63 -6.39 25.20
N VAL A 39 4.24 -5.96 24.10
CA VAL A 39 4.04 -4.60 23.58
C VAL A 39 3.53 -4.65 22.16
N TRP A 40 2.54 -3.82 21.87
CA TRP A 40 2.00 -3.63 20.53
C TRP A 40 2.78 -2.54 19.80
N LEU A 41 3.23 -2.86 18.59
CA LEU A 41 3.90 -1.96 17.66
C LEU A 41 2.89 -1.48 16.61
N PRO A 42 2.37 -0.24 16.70
CA PRO A 42 1.31 0.23 15.81
C PRO A 42 1.72 0.22 14.33
N GLY A 43 2.98 0.61 14.05
CA GLY A 43 3.48 0.68 12.67
C GLY A 43 3.63 -0.67 11.96
N LYS A 44 3.57 -1.79 12.70
CA LYS A 44 3.62 -3.16 12.15
C LYS A 44 2.37 -3.97 12.43
N ASP A 45 1.41 -3.37 13.15
CA ASP A 45 0.26 -4.04 13.74
C ASP A 45 0.58 -5.41 14.36
N ALA A 46 1.62 -5.44 15.21
CA ALA A 46 2.16 -6.69 15.76
C ALA A 46 2.40 -6.57 17.28
N VAL A 47 2.16 -7.66 18.01
CA VAL A 47 2.49 -7.77 19.43
C VAL A 47 3.77 -8.57 19.60
N VAL A 48 4.77 -7.98 20.24
CA VAL A 48 6.08 -8.59 20.49
C VAL A 48 6.35 -8.72 21.99
N ARG A 49 7.15 -9.72 22.37
CA ARG A 49 7.65 -9.86 23.74
C ARG A 49 8.93 -9.05 23.90
N ALA A 50 9.00 -8.23 24.94
CA ALA A 50 10.12 -7.37 25.27
C ALA A 50 10.51 -7.53 26.74
N ARG A 51 11.78 -7.32 27.08
CA ARG A 51 12.24 -7.21 28.47
C ARG A 51 12.32 -5.74 28.87
N SER A 52 12.40 -5.45 30.17
CA SER A 52 12.57 -4.07 30.66
C SER A 52 13.75 -3.34 29.98
N ARG A 53 14.86 -4.05 29.71
CA ARG A 53 16.03 -3.49 28.99
C ARG A 53 15.78 -3.11 27.52
N ASP A 54 14.74 -3.66 26.91
CA ASP A 54 14.40 -3.42 25.50
C ASP A 54 13.43 -2.23 25.37
N LEU A 55 12.98 -1.67 26.50
CA LEU A 55 12.03 -0.57 26.58
C LEU A 55 12.72 0.68 27.13
N GLY A 56 12.48 1.81 26.48
CA GLY A 56 12.96 3.13 26.87
C GLY A 56 11.82 4.14 27.02
N PRO A 57 12.05 5.28 27.69
CA PRO A 57 11.06 6.34 27.79
C PRO A 57 10.78 6.94 26.41
N LEU A 58 9.51 7.11 26.07
CA LEU A 58 9.12 7.69 24.77
C LEU A 58 9.68 9.12 24.60
N ASP A 59 9.76 9.88 25.69
CA ASP A 59 10.24 11.26 25.71
C ASP A 59 11.73 11.42 25.39
N ALA A 60 12.51 10.34 25.48
CA ALA A 60 13.92 10.36 25.06
C ALA A 60 14.05 10.49 23.53
N VAL A 61 13.01 10.13 22.79
CA VAL A 61 12.99 10.27 21.34
C VAL A 61 12.36 11.60 20.96
N ARG A 62 13.22 12.61 20.79
CA ARG A 62 12.84 13.91 20.24
C ARG A 62 13.31 14.00 18.80
N PRO A 63 12.42 13.75 17.80
CA PRO A 63 12.79 13.96 16.41
C PRO A 63 13.15 15.43 16.19
N THR A 64 14.21 15.69 15.43
CA THR A 64 14.58 17.07 15.08
C THR A 64 13.59 17.65 14.08
N VAL A 65 13.48 18.98 14.01
CA VAL A 65 12.63 19.65 13.01
C VAL A 65 12.99 19.20 11.60
N ASP A 66 14.29 19.06 11.32
CA ASP A 66 14.82 18.58 10.06
C ASP A 66 14.36 17.14 9.72
N GLN A 67 14.41 16.22 10.69
CA GLN A 67 13.90 14.86 10.52
C GLN A 67 12.40 14.84 10.24
N ILE A 68 11.61 15.65 10.95
CA ILE A 68 10.17 15.76 10.72
C ILE A 68 9.91 16.27 9.30
N LEU A 69 10.61 17.32 8.87
CA LEU A 69 10.46 17.89 7.53
C LEU A 69 10.86 16.88 6.45
N HIS A 70 11.97 16.17 6.62
CA HIS A 70 12.42 15.15 5.68
C HIS A 70 11.43 13.99 5.57
N THR A 71 10.96 13.46 6.70
CA THR A 71 9.96 12.37 6.69
C THR A 71 8.64 12.83 6.09
N ALA A 72 8.16 14.03 6.42
CA ALA A 72 6.93 14.58 5.85
C ALA A 72 7.06 14.84 4.34
N ALA A 73 8.21 15.36 3.87
CA ALA A 73 8.48 15.57 2.45
C ALA A 73 8.56 14.24 1.69
N ALA A 74 9.25 13.24 2.24
CA ALA A 74 9.31 11.90 1.65
C ALA A 74 7.93 11.23 1.61
N ALA A 75 7.13 11.35 2.66
CA ALA A 75 5.76 10.84 2.69
C ALA A 75 4.88 11.53 1.64
N LYS A 76 4.98 12.86 1.49
CA LYS A 76 4.28 13.60 0.43
C LYS A 76 4.74 13.21 -0.97
N LEU A 77 6.03 12.93 -1.16
CA LEU A 77 6.54 12.45 -2.44
C LEU A 77 6.02 11.05 -2.74
N LEU A 78 5.99 10.14 -1.76
CA LEU A 78 5.41 8.81 -1.92
C LEU A 78 3.92 8.88 -2.26
N ASP A 79 3.16 9.71 -1.53
CA ASP A 79 1.74 9.96 -1.78
C ASP A 79 1.50 10.55 -3.19
N ALA A 80 2.27 11.56 -3.57
CA ALA A 80 2.20 12.17 -4.90
C ALA A 80 2.64 11.21 -6.03
N LEU A 81 3.56 10.29 -5.74
CA LEU A 81 3.96 9.22 -6.65
C LEU A 81 2.86 8.15 -6.76
N GLU A 82 2.19 7.77 -5.67
CA GLU A 82 1.05 6.84 -5.72
C GLU A 82 -0.11 7.42 -6.55
N ASP A 83 -0.36 8.73 -6.45
CA ASP A 83 -1.40 9.40 -7.23
C ASP A 83 -1.07 9.54 -8.72
N ASN A 84 0.20 9.76 -9.09
CA ASN A 84 0.60 10.03 -10.48
C ASN A 84 1.32 8.89 -11.22
N LEU A 85 1.77 7.84 -10.52
CA LEU A 85 2.48 6.72 -11.13
C LEU A 85 1.46 5.68 -11.61
N LEU A 86 1.27 5.61 -12.92
CA LEU A 86 0.50 4.56 -13.56
C LEU A 86 1.31 3.26 -13.55
N LEU A 87 0.91 2.30 -12.73
CA LEU A 87 1.60 1.02 -12.54
C LEU A 87 1.35 0.04 -13.70
N ALA A 88 0.18 0.11 -14.34
CA ALA A 88 -0.24 -0.77 -15.41
C ALA A 88 0.63 -0.65 -16.67
N PRO A 89 0.96 0.55 -17.19
CA PRO A 89 1.94 0.72 -18.26
C PRO A 89 3.30 0.09 -18.00
N ILE A 90 3.76 0.14 -16.75
CA ILE A 90 5.10 -0.36 -16.36
C ILE A 90 5.12 -1.89 -16.33
N GLN A 91 4.01 -2.54 -15.97
CA GLN A 91 3.92 -4.00 -15.84
C GLN A 91 3.30 -4.71 -17.05
N SER A 92 2.65 -3.99 -17.96
CA SER A 92 2.12 -4.56 -19.19
C SER A 92 3.19 -4.65 -20.28
N SER A 93 3.08 -5.63 -21.17
CA SER A 93 3.96 -5.74 -22.35
C SER A 93 3.64 -4.72 -23.45
N VAL A 94 2.67 -3.83 -23.21
CA VAL A 94 2.18 -2.84 -24.16
C VAL A 94 2.94 -1.54 -23.94
N VAL A 95 3.40 -0.92 -25.03
CA VAL A 95 3.83 0.48 -25.02
C VAL A 95 2.57 1.32 -25.28
N PRO A 96 1.96 1.94 -24.25
CA PRO A 96 0.70 2.65 -24.44
C PRO A 96 0.90 3.93 -25.24
N LEU A 97 -0.08 4.25 -26.08
CA LEU A 97 -0.07 5.51 -26.83
C LEU A 97 -0.42 6.69 -25.90
N PRO A 98 -0.01 7.93 -26.23
CA PRO A 98 -0.24 9.10 -25.37
C PRO A 98 -1.72 9.33 -24.99
N HIS A 99 -2.66 9.05 -25.90
CA HIS A 99 -4.09 9.18 -25.62
C HIS A 99 -4.59 8.11 -24.63
N GLN A 100 -4.02 6.89 -24.69
CA GLN A 100 -4.37 5.78 -23.79
C GLN A 100 -3.88 6.07 -22.36
N LEU A 101 -2.70 6.67 -22.22
CA LEU A 101 -2.20 7.18 -20.94
C LEU A 101 -3.08 8.29 -20.38
N TYR A 102 -3.56 9.20 -21.24
CA TYR A 102 -4.49 10.24 -20.83
C TYR A 102 -5.82 9.65 -20.34
N ALA A 103 -6.39 8.68 -21.06
CA ALA A 103 -7.61 7.98 -20.67
C ALA A 103 -7.44 7.27 -19.32
N LEU A 104 -6.29 6.59 -19.12
CA LEU A 104 -5.95 5.93 -17.86
C LEU A 104 -5.83 6.93 -16.71
N ASN A 105 -5.04 8.00 -16.85
CA ASN A 105 -4.91 9.04 -15.82
C ASN A 105 -6.26 9.65 -15.46
N ARG A 106 -7.11 9.89 -16.46
CA ARG A 106 -8.46 10.41 -16.23
C ARG A 106 -9.34 9.43 -15.46
N ALA A 107 -9.24 8.14 -15.79
CA ALA A 107 -9.96 7.08 -15.09
C ALA A 107 -9.56 6.99 -13.61
N MET A 108 -8.28 7.19 -13.31
CA MET A 108 -7.73 7.08 -11.96
C MET A 108 -7.93 8.33 -11.09
N SER A 109 -8.14 9.51 -11.68
CA SER A 109 -8.27 10.78 -10.91
C SER A 109 -9.62 10.99 -10.20
N ARG A 110 -10.54 10.02 -10.24
CA ARG A 110 -11.87 10.13 -9.63
C ARG A 110 -12.13 8.97 -8.67
N ASP A 111 -12.68 9.27 -7.49
CA ASP A 111 -13.09 8.28 -6.48
C ASP A 111 -14.08 7.22 -7.00
N ARG A 112 -14.85 7.56 -8.05
CA ARG A 112 -15.80 6.65 -8.68
C ARG A 112 -15.55 6.57 -10.19
N ILE A 113 -15.10 5.40 -10.62
CA ILE A 113 -14.70 5.14 -12.01
C ILE A 113 -15.93 4.78 -12.83
N ARG A 114 -16.50 5.79 -13.50
CA ARG A 114 -17.54 5.64 -14.52
C ARG A 114 -17.09 6.39 -15.76
N TYR A 115 -16.55 5.64 -16.72
CA TYR A 115 -15.99 6.18 -17.95
C TYR A 115 -16.62 5.54 -19.17
N LEU A 116 -16.78 6.35 -20.22
CA LEU A 116 -17.12 5.93 -21.55
C LEU A 116 -15.92 6.19 -22.45
N LEU A 117 -15.30 5.14 -22.97
CA LEU A 117 -14.26 5.23 -23.99
C LEU A 117 -14.96 5.32 -25.35
N ALA A 118 -14.88 6.48 -26.00
CA ALA A 118 -15.66 6.80 -27.20
C ALA A 118 -14.76 7.16 -28.40
N ASP A 119 -13.49 6.75 -28.38
CA ASP A 119 -12.55 7.02 -29.46
C ASP A 119 -12.98 6.34 -30.78
N GLU A 120 -12.27 6.58 -31.87
CA GLU A 120 -12.53 5.92 -33.15
C GLU A 120 -12.29 4.39 -33.10
N VAL A 121 -12.99 3.64 -33.95
CA VAL A 121 -12.84 2.18 -34.07
C VAL A 121 -11.39 1.86 -34.49
N GLY A 122 -10.76 0.92 -33.79
CA GLY A 122 -9.37 0.49 -34.09
C GLY A 122 -8.28 1.18 -33.24
N LEU A 123 -8.60 2.20 -32.45
CA LEU A 123 -7.63 2.89 -31.58
C LEU A 123 -7.23 2.13 -30.29
N GLY A 124 -7.67 0.88 -30.14
CA GLY A 124 -7.26 0.04 -29.01
C GLY A 124 -8.02 0.29 -27.71
N LYS A 125 -9.33 0.61 -27.78
CA LYS A 125 -10.21 0.70 -26.59
C LYS A 125 -10.14 -0.50 -25.65
N THR A 126 -9.95 -1.70 -26.19
CA THR A 126 -9.77 -2.92 -25.39
C THR A 126 -8.48 -2.89 -24.58
N ILE A 127 -7.39 -2.36 -25.14
CA ILE A 127 -6.11 -2.16 -24.45
C ILE A 127 -6.25 -1.08 -23.39
N GLU A 128 -6.92 0.04 -23.68
CA GLU A 128 -7.21 1.08 -22.68
C GLU A 128 -8.01 0.54 -21.49
N ALA A 129 -9.06 -0.22 -21.77
CA ALA A 129 -9.85 -0.87 -20.74
C ALA A 129 -9.00 -1.87 -19.93
N GLY A 130 -8.11 -2.62 -20.59
CA GLY A 130 -7.15 -3.52 -19.94
C GLY A 130 -6.16 -2.80 -19.04
N LEU A 131 -5.65 -1.65 -19.47
CA LEU A 131 -4.78 -0.78 -18.68
C LEU A 131 -5.49 -0.28 -17.42
N ILE A 132 -6.72 0.23 -17.56
CA ILE A 132 -7.54 0.67 -16.42
C ILE A 132 -7.80 -0.48 -15.46
N LEU A 133 -8.20 -1.63 -15.99
CA LEU A 133 -8.46 -2.83 -15.21
C LEU A 133 -7.24 -3.28 -14.42
N ARG A 134 -6.08 -3.33 -15.07
CA ARG A 134 -4.82 -3.75 -14.45
C ARG A 134 -4.40 -2.78 -13.35
N GLU A 135 -4.51 -1.48 -13.60
CA GLU A 135 -4.23 -0.43 -12.61
C GLU A 135 -5.09 -0.60 -11.37
N LEU A 136 -6.39 -0.87 -11.55
CA LEU A 136 -7.32 -1.07 -10.44
C LEU A 136 -7.03 -2.32 -9.61
N LYS A 137 -6.56 -3.40 -10.25
CA LYS A 137 -6.10 -4.58 -9.50
C LYS A 137 -4.81 -4.31 -8.75
N LEU A 138 -3.84 -3.62 -9.36
CA LEU A 138 -2.56 -3.29 -8.72
C LEU A 138 -2.74 -2.38 -7.51
N ARG A 139 -3.68 -1.42 -7.57
CA ARG A 139 -4.04 -0.56 -6.43
C ARG A 139 -4.98 -1.24 -5.42
N GLY A 140 -5.37 -2.49 -5.63
CA GLY A 140 -6.29 -3.22 -4.74
C GLY A 140 -7.74 -2.74 -4.75
N MET A 141 -8.10 -1.81 -5.64
CA MET A 141 -9.43 -1.22 -5.76
C MET A 141 -10.45 -2.17 -6.40
N ALA A 142 -9.99 -3.11 -7.23
CA ALA A 142 -10.83 -4.13 -7.87
C ALA A 142 -10.30 -5.54 -7.60
N LYS A 143 -11.14 -6.39 -7.01
CA LYS A 143 -10.85 -7.83 -6.78
C LYS A 143 -11.53 -8.76 -7.78
N ARG A 144 -12.67 -8.33 -8.33
CA ARG A 144 -13.48 -9.09 -9.29
C ARG A 144 -13.84 -8.19 -10.45
N ILE A 145 -13.71 -8.70 -11.67
CA ILE A 145 -14.03 -7.96 -12.89
C ILE A 145 -14.99 -8.78 -13.74
N LEU A 146 -15.99 -8.11 -14.27
CA LEU A 146 -16.94 -8.65 -15.24
C LEU A 146 -16.81 -7.88 -16.55
N VAL A 147 -16.53 -8.58 -17.64
CA VAL A 147 -16.55 -8.02 -18.99
C VAL A 147 -17.81 -8.52 -19.69
N VAL A 148 -18.65 -7.61 -20.14
CA VAL A 148 -19.86 -7.93 -20.93
C VAL A 148 -19.61 -7.51 -22.37
N ALA A 149 -19.54 -8.49 -23.27
CA ALA A 149 -19.28 -8.26 -24.69
C ALA A 149 -20.16 -9.18 -25.56
N PRO A 150 -20.47 -8.77 -26.81
CA PRO A 150 -21.10 -9.65 -27.80
C PRO A 150 -20.32 -10.95 -28.00
N LYS A 151 -21.01 -12.06 -28.28
CA LYS A 151 -20.43 -13.41 -28.40
C LYS A 151 -19.17 -13.48 -29.28
N GLY A 152 -19.14 -12.73 -30.39
CA GLY A 152 -17.99 -12.69 -31.30
C GLY A 152 -16.73 -12.04 -30.70
N LEU A 153 -16.88 -11.10 -29.77
CA LEU A 153 -15.78 -10.34 -29.18
C LEU A 153 -15.23 -10.97 -27.90
N VAL A 154 -15.95 -11.90 -27.27
CA VAL A 154 -15.51 -12.55 -26.02
C VAL A 154 -14.12 -13.19 -26.15
N ARG A 155 -13.86 -13.91 -27.25
CA ARG A 155 -12.56 -14.56 -27.50
C ARG A 155 -11.44 -13.55 -27.70
N GLN A 156 -11.72 -12.43 -28.37
CA GLN A 156 -10.74 -11.37 -28.59
C GLN A 156 -10.33 -10.72 -27.26
N TRP A 157 -11.31 -10.37 -26.42
CA TRP A 157 -11.04 -9.85 -25.08
C TRP A 157 -10.17 -10.81 -24.26
N GLN A 158 -10.49 -12.09 -24.28
CA GLN A 158 -9.69 -13.09 -23.57
C GLN A 158 -8.24 -13.15 -24.06
N ALA A 159 -8.05 -13.15 -25.39
CA ALA A 159 -6.72 -13.20 -25.99
C ALA A 159 -5.90 -11.96 -25.63
N GLU A 160 -6.48 -10.76 -25.76
CA GLU A 160 -5.80 -9.50 -25.43
C GLU A 160 -5.49 -9.38 -23.94
N MET A 161 -6.44 -9.72 -23.06
CA MET A 161 -6.22 -9.69 -21.60
C MET A 161 -5.12 -10.64 -21.16
N ARG A 162 -5.07 -11.84 -21.74
CA ARG A 162 -4.03 -12.82 -21.44
C ARG A 162 -2.66 -12.40 -22.00
N LEU A 163 -2.61 -11.92 -23.25
CA LEU A 163 -1.37 -11.59 -23.95
C LEU A 163 -0.69 -10.35 -23.36
N HIS A 164 -1.47 -9.31 -23.04
CA HIS A 164 -0.94 -8.00 -22.69
C HIS A 164 -0.90 -7.74 -21.18
N PHE A 165 -1.82 -8.35 -20.43
CA PHE A 165 -2.00 -8.06 -19.01
C PHE A 165 -1.86 -9.30 -18.11
N GLY A 166 -1.68 -10.49 -18.69
CA GLY A 166 -1.56 -11.75 -17.95
C GLY A 166 -2.84 -12.16 -17.22
N GLU A 167 -3.99 -11.63 -17.62
CA GLU A 167 -5.28 -11.83 -16.95
C GLU A 167 -6.06 -12.98 -17.60
N ASN A 168 -6.42 -13.99 -16.80
CA ASN A 168 -7.18 -15.15 -17.25
C ASN A 168 -8.67 -14.97 -16.94
N PHE A 169 -9.47 -14.71 -17.98
CA PHE A 169 -10.93 -14.64 -17.88
C PHE A 169 -11.56 -16.01 -18.10
N GLN A 170 -12.64 -16.31 -17.38
CA GLN A 170 -13.47 -17.50 -17.58
C GLN A 170 -14.82 -17.04 -18.18
N PHE A 171 -15.38 -17.82 -19.10
CA PHE A 171 -16.67 -17.56 -19.77
C PHE A 171 -17.65 -18.70 -19.57
#